data_AF-A0A496XXI6-F1
#
_entry.id   AF-A0A496XXI6-F1
#
_cell.length_a   1.000
_cell.length_b   1.000
_cell.length_c   1.000
_cell.angle_alpha   90.00
_cell.angle_beta   90.00
_cell.angle_gamma   90.00
#
_symmetry.space_group_name_H-M   'P 1'
#
loop_
_entity.id
_entity.type
_entity.pdbx_description
1 polymer ?
#
loop_
_entity_poly.entity_id
_entity_poly.type
_entity_poly.pdbx_seq_one_letter_code
_entity_poly.pdbx_strand_id
1 'polypeptide(L)'
;MKKLLFVILLFVSLTSANKLKNEIKNIVGEYEYQTHNNLINLLFTNETQYYKNNKINYIKTLNTLKSNGLLKLGVTNSRSIDITFDIPDNPTKTIKILNSIIKSMGYYYFFTKNASYDEQQIFKWTITLNTKTVLDPIQLVDKLERHFIYIVNIKKYPNQNWNYRLDTTQSFIASAKPINPNSTTILTKPFDNYFLSIPINTNKIKIISFDGDNWYPYIVFFDENLKPIDAITNSTSTKTYTQRVPTGTKYIKLGDNYNLKNIKRGLTIKLLNN
;
A
#
# COMPACT_ATOMS: atom_id res chain seq x y z
N MET A 1 -35.20 -12.21 34.91
CA MET A 1 -34.66 -11.61 33.67
C MET A 1 -33.64 -10.48 33.89
N LYS A 2 -33.68 -9.70 35.00
CA LYS A 2 -32.68 -8.64 35.26
C LYS A 2 -31.26 -9.13 35.61
N LYS A 3 -31.10 -10.34 36.16
CA LYS A 3 -29.79 -10.93 36.49
C LYS A 3 -29.03 -11.50 35.26
N LEU A 4 -29.74 -11.81 34.17
CA LEU A 4 -29.11 -12.37 32.95
C LEU A 4 -28.43 -11.29 32.09
N LEU A 5 -28.94 -10.05 32.14
CA LEU A 5 -28.39 -8.90 31.41
C LEU A 5 -27.01 -8.47 31.91
N PHE A 6 -26.70 -8.68 33.20
CA PHE A 6 -25.42 -8.28 33.79
C PHE A 6 -24.26 -9.22 33.39
N VAL A 7 -24.56 -10.50 33.13
CA VAL A 7 -23.56 -11.50 32.73
C VAL A 7 -23.12 -11.29 31.28
N ILE A 8 -24.02 -10.82 30.41
CA ILE A 8 -23.70 -10.54 29.00
C ILE A 8 -22.80 -9.30 28.86
N LEU A 9 -22.95 -8.29 29.72
CA LEU A 9 -22.11 -7.10 29.73
C LEU A 9 -20.67 -7.36 30.21
N LEU A 10 -20.45 -8.35 31.08
CA LEU A 10 -19.12 -8.76 31.57
C LEU A 10 -18.31 -9.59 30.55
N PHE A 11 -18.98 -10.33 29.65
CA PHE A 11 -18.30 -11.12 28.63
C PHE A 11 -17.77 -10.28 27.47
N VAL A 12 -18.40 -9.14 27.15
CA VAL A 12 -17.97 -8.28 26.04
C VAL A 12 -16.64 -7.57 26.37
N SER A 13 -16.37 -7.23 27.63
CA SER A 13 -15.13 -6.57 28.07
C SER A 13 -13.89 -7.47 28.13
N LEU A 14 -14.03 -8.80 28.15
CA LEU A 14 -12.90 -9.73 28.22
C LEU A 14 -12.29 -10.05 26.85
N THR A 15 -12.98 -9.74 25.76
CA THR A 15 -12.53 -10.08 24.40
C THR A 15 -11.46 -9.13 23.86
N SER A 16 -11.43 -7.87 24.32
CA SER A 16 -10.45 -6.88 23.88
C SER A 16 -9.07 -7.08 24.51
N ALA A 17 -9.00 -7.48 25.79
CA ALA A 17 -7.76 -7.67 26.53
C ALA A 17 -6.89 -8.80 25.97
N ASN A 18 -7.52 -9.75 25.29
CA ASN A 18 -6.81 -10.85 24.65
C ASN A 18 -6.20 -10.44 23.29
N LYS A 19 -6.73 -9.41 22.63
CA LYS A 19 -6.32 -9.03 21.28
C LYS A 19 -4.90 -8.43 21.26
N LEU A 20 -4.61 -7.45 22.13
CA LEU A 20 -3.28 -6.85 22.20
C LEU A 20 -2.20 -7.86 22.60
N LYS A 21 -2.51 -8.72 23.59
CA LYS A 21 -1.59 -9.78 24.04
C LYS A 21 -1.28 -10.77 22.93
N ASN A 22 -2.31 -11.25 22.22
CA ASN A 22 -2.13 -12.12 21.05
C ASN A 22 -1.30 -11.42 19.96
N GLU A 23 -1.49 -10.13 19.76
CA GLU A 23 -0.71 -9.37 18.79
C GLU A 23 0.77 -9.26 19.20
N ILE A 24 1.04 -8.91 20.46
CA ILE A 24 2.41 -8.86 20.99
C ILE A 24 3.08 -10.23 20.83
N LYS A 25 2.37 -11.29 21.20
CA LYS A 25 2.82 -12.68 21.04
C LYS A 25 3.15 -13.01 19.58
N ASN A 26 2.31 -12.60 18.64
CA ASN A 26 2.56 -12.79 17.21
C ASN A 26 3.81 -12.01 16.72
N ILE A 27 4.07 -10.81 17.25
CA ILE A 27 5.21 -9.97 16.87
C ILE A 27 6.53 -10.50 17.43
N VAL A 28 6.58 -10.83 18.73
CA VAL A 28 7.82 -11.25 19.39
C VAL A 28 8.12 -12.74 19.19
N GLY A 29 7.08 -13.55 18.96
CA GLY A 29 7.14 -15.00 18.86
C GLY A 29 6.90 -15.70 20.20
N GLU A 30 6.43 -16.95 20.15
CA GLU A 30 6.03 -17.74 21.32
C GLU A 30 7.12 -17.79 22.41
N TYR A 31 8.34 -18.16 22.03
CA TYR A 31 9.45 -18.33 22.96
C TYR A 31 9.79 -17.03 23.70
N GLU A 32 9.94 -15.92 22.97
CA GLU A 32 10.24 -14.61 23.57
C GLU A 32 9.10 -14.11 24.45
N TYR A 33 7.86 -14.35 24.04
CA TYR A 33 6.67 -13.97 24.80
C TYR A 33 6.62 -14.69 26.14
N GLN A 34 6.85 -16.01 26.15
CA GLN A 34 6.88 -16.81 27.38
C GLN A 34 8.06 -16.44 28.28
N THR A 35 9.25 -16.29 27.69
CA THR A 35 10.48 -15.94 28.42
C THR A 35 10.38 -14.58 29.12
N HIS A 36 9.77 -13.58 28.47
CA HIS A 36 9.67 -12.21 28.98
C HIS A 36 8.24 -11.81 29.40
N ASN A 37 7.38 -12.78 29.75
CA ASN A 37 5.96 -12.52 30.02
C ASN A 37 5.75 -11.47 31.12
N ASN A 38 6.54 -11.48 32.20
CA ASN A 38 6.41 -10.50 33.28
C ASN A 38 6.71 -9.08 32.81
N LEU A 39 7.76 -8.90 32.01
CA LEU A 39 8.11 -7.60 31.42
C LEU A 39 7.03 -7.14 30.44
N ILE A 40 6.53 -8.04 29.59
CA ILE A 40 5.44 -7.72 28.65
C ILE A 40 4.19 -7.27 29.42
N ASN A 41 3.77 -7.99 30.45
CA ASN A 41 2.62 -7.61 31.24
C ASN A 41 2.81 -6.24 31.91
N LEU A 42 4.02 -5.93 32.39
CA LEU A 42 4.34 -4.62 32.96
C LEU A 42 4.28 -3.50 31.91
N LEU A 43 4.90 -3.69 30.74
CA LEU A 43 4.96 -2.67 29.68
C LEU A 43 3.58 -2.35 29.07
N PHE A 44 2.69 -3.33 29.05
CA PHE A 44 1.37 -3.23 28.44
C PHE A 44 0.22 -3.21 29.45
N THR A 45 0.50 -2.91 30.73
CA THR A 45 -0.53 -2.86 31.80
C THR A 45 -1.66 -1.89 31.46
N ASN A 46 -1.35 -0.72 30.92
CA ASN A 46 -2.36 0.23 30.44
C ASN A 46 -2.63 0.00 28.94
N GLU A 47 -3.43 -1.02 28.64
CA GLU A 47 -3.70 -1.46 27.27
C GLU A 47 -4.36 -0.36 26.41
N THR A 48 -5.21 0.48 27.00
CA THR A 48 -5.99 1.52 26.28
C THR A 48 -5.10 2.46 25.48
N GLN A 49 -3.89 2.73 25.96
CA GLN A 49 -2.95 3.63 25.29
C GLN A 49 -2.39 3.06 23.98
N TYR A 50 -2.53 1.75 23.76
CA TYR A 50 -2.08 1.02 22.58
C TYR A 50 -3.21 0.81 21.57
N TYR A 51 -4.33 1.50 21.74
CA TYR A 51 -5.42 1.54 20.78
C TYR A 51 -5.60 2.96 20.24
N LYS A 52 -5.96 3.05 18.96
CA LYS A 52 -6.40 4.27 18.26
C LYS A 52 -7.61 3.90 17.41
N ASN A 53 -8.75 4.56 17.63
CA ASN A 53 -10.01 4.27 16.93
C ASN A 53 -10.41 2.77 16.99
N ASN A 54 -10.34 2.16 18.18
CA ASN A 54 -10.59 0.73 18.42
C ASN A 54 -9.70 -0.26 17.63
N LYS A 55 -8.64 0.22 16.98
CA LYS A 55 -7.59 -0.59 16.33
C LYS A 55 -6.30 -0.49 17.15
N ILE A 56 -5.42 -1.49 17.05
CA ILE A 56 -4.11 -1.44 17.71
C ILE A 56 -3.29 -0.32 17.07
N ASN A 57 -2.66 0.51 17.90
CA ASN A 57 -1.69 1.50 17.48
C ASN A 57 -0.33 0.81 17.28
N TYR A 58 -0.11 0.27 16.08
CA TYR A 58 1.09 -0.50 15.77
C TYR A 58 2.38 0.30 15.92
N ILE A 59 2.39 1.59 15.57
CA ILE A 59 3.56 2.45 15.78
C ILE A 59 3.94 2.47 17.26
N LYS A 60 2.98 2.71 18.16
CA LYS A 60 3.27 2.76 19.60
C LYS A 60 3.66 1.37 20.13
N THR A 61 2.92 0.32 19.78
CA THR A 61 3.18 -1.05 20.22
C THR A 61 4.58 -1.52 19.80
N LEU A 62 4.94 -1.36 18.53
CA LEU A 62 6.25 -1.76 18.01
C LEU A 62 7.39 -0.94 18.61
N ASN A 63 7.18 0.36 18.82
CA ASN A 63 8.18 1.20 19.50
C ASN A 63 8.42 0.74 20.94
N THR A 64 7.37 0.45 21.73
CA THR A 64 7.52 -0.11 23.07
C THR A 64 8.28 -1.43 23.05
N LEU A 65 7.98 -2.33 22.12
CA LEU A 65 8.72 -3.60 21.99
C LEU A 65 10.19 -3.36 21.61
N LYS A 66 10.47 -2.42 20.70
CA LYS A 66 11.82 -2.09 20.23
C LYS A 66 12.66 -1.44 21.33
N SER A 67 12.12 -0.44 22.03
CA SER A 67 12.84 0.28 23.08
C SER A 67 13.17 -0.61 24.29
N ASN A 68 12.45 -1.72 24.46
CA ASN A 68 12.65 -2.67 25.55
C ASN A 68 13.34 -3.98 25.08
N GLY A 69 13.93 -4.00 23.88
CA GLY A 69 14.71 -5.14 23.38
C GLY A 69 13.90 -6.39 23.00
N LEU A 70 12.56 -6.32 23.03
CA LEU A 70 11.66 -7.43 22.69
C LEU A 70 11.48 -7.60 21.16
N LEU A 71 11.71 -6.53 20.38
CA LEU A 71 11.65 -6.58 18.92
C LEU A 71 13.03 -6.87 18.30
N LYS A 72 13.35 -8.16 18.12
CA LYS A 72 14.62 -8.61 17.54
C LYS A 72 14.59 -8.60 16.01
N LEU A 73 15.15 -7.54 15.39
CA LEU A 73 15.21 -7.32 13.93
C LEU A 73 16.56 -7.67 13.27
N GLY A 74 17.61 -7.85 14.07
CA GLY A 74 18.95 -8.17 13.57
C GLY A 74 19.04 -9.60 13.05
N VAL A 75 19.80 -9.80 11.98
CA VAL A 75 20.25 -11.12 11.52
C VAL A 75 21.77 -11.17 11.52
N THR A 76 22.32 -12.25 12.06
CA THR A 76 23.78 -12.43 12.27
C THR A 76 24.58 -12.44 10.97
N ASN A 77 23.97 -12.90 9.88
CA ASN A 77 24.54 -12.98 8.53
C ASN A 77 23.48 -12.57 7.51
N SER A 78 23.93 -12.10 6.34
CA SER A 78 23.04 -11.86 5.19
C SER A 78 22.29 -13.15 4.87
N ARG A 79 20.96 -13.08 4.81
CA ARG A 79 20.11 -14.24 4.53
C ARG A 79 18.87 -13.85 3.73
N SER A 80 18.25 -14.83 3.10
CA SER A 80 16.94 -14.68 2.48
C SER A 80 15.86 -14.64 3.55
N ILE A 81 15.11 -13.55 3.61
CA ILE A 81 13.95 -13.36 4.48
C ILE A 81 12.72 -13.25 3.60
N ASP A 82 11.69 -14.03 3.93
CA ASP A 82 10.40 -13.94 3.27
C ASP A 82 9.47 -12.98 4.01
N ILE A 83 8.83 -12.10 3.25
CA ILE A 83 7.76 -11.22 3.74
C ILE A 83 6.51 -11.53 2.94
N THR A 84 5.44 -11.90 3.63
CA THR A 84 4.13 -12.15 3.05
C THR A 84 3.17 -11.02 3.42
N PHE A 85 2.44 -10.53 2.43
CA PHE A 85 1.33 -9.61 2.60
C PHE A 85 0.03 -10.33 2.29
N ASP A 86 -0.87 -10.36 3.27
CA ASP A 86 -2.24 -10.83 3.09
C ASP A 86 -3.10 -9.62 2.71
N ILE A 87 -3.64 -9.64 1.49
CA ILE A 87 -4.31 -8.53 0.82
C ILE A 87 -5.73 -8.98 0.47
N PRO A 88 -6.73 -8.73 1.33
CA PRO A 88 -8.11 -9.11 1.07
C PRO A 88 -8.72 -8.34 -0.10
N ASP A 89 -8.37 -7.06 -0.23
CA ASP A 89 -8.99 -6.15 -1.20
C ASP A 89 -7.95 -5.49 -2.13
N ASN A 90 -8.34 -5.29 -3.39
CA ASN A 90 -7.62 -4.48 -4.36
C ASN A 90 -6.14 -4.87 -4.57
N PRO A 91 -5.82 -6.16 -4.84
CA PRO A 91 -4.45 -6.66 -4.83
C PRO A 91 -3.52 -5.93 -5.81
N THR A 92 -3.98 -5.64 -7.03
CA THR A 92 -3.17 -4.94 -8.03
C THR A 92 -2.73 -3.54 -7.57
N LYS A 93 -3.66 -2.75 -7.03
CA LYS A 93 -3.38 -1.44 -6.44
C LYS A 93 -2.44 -1.56 -5.25
N THR A 94 -2.72 -2.48 -4.34
CA THR A 94 -1.92 -2.70 -3.12
C THR A 94 -0.49 -3.10 -3.45
N ILE A 95 -0.27 -4.06 -4.36
CA ILE A 95 1.06 -4.48 -4.80
C ILE A 95 1.83 -3.30 -5.41
N LYS A 96 1.19 -2.45 -6.23
CA LYS A 96 1.83 -1.25 -6.77
C LYS A 96 2.31 -0.32 -5.66
N ILE A 97 1.48 -0.09 -4.63
CA ILE A 97 1.82 0.76 -3.48
C ILE A 97 2.95 0.13 -2.66
N LEU A 98 2.85 -1.15 -2.31
CA LEU A 98 3.86 -1.88 -1.55
C LEU A 98 5.22 -1.88 -2.27
N ASN A 99 5.24 -2.13 -3.58
CA ASN A 99 6.48 -2.05 -4.38
C ASN A 99 7.16 -0.69 -4.24
N SER A 100 6.39 0.41 -4.27
CA SER A 100 6.92 1.77 -4.07
C SER A 100 7.45 1.97 -2.65
N ILE A 101 6.71 1.49 -1.64
CA ILE A 101 7.10 1.59 -0.23
C ILE A 101 8.41 0.85 0.02
N ILE A 102 8.51 -0.42 -0.39
CA ILE A 102 9.68 -1.29 -0.20
C ILE A 102 10.93 -0.66 -0.86
N LYS A 103 10.80 -0.16 -2.10
CA LYS A 103 11.90 0.56 -2.78
C LYS A 103 12.30 1.83 -2.04
N SER A 104 11.34 2.61 -1.55
CA SER A 104 11.60 3.83 -0.77
C SER A 104 12.25 3.56 0.61
N MET A 105 12.24 2.30 1.06
CA MET A 105 12.95 1.84 2.26
C MET A 105 14.36 1.33 1.94
N GLY A 106 14.80 1.41 0.67
CA GLY A 106 16.13 1.00 0.23
C GLY A 106 16.22 -0.43 -0.32
N TYR A 107 15.11 -1.18 -0.32
CA TYR A 107 15.06 -2.55 -0.84
C TYR A 107 14.72 -2.54 -2.33
N TYR A 108 15.72 -2.32 -3.18
CA TYR A 108 15.53 -2.29 -4.65
C TYR A 108 15.54 -3.67 -5.30
N TYR A 109 16.23 -4.64 -4.70
CA TYR A 109 16.43 -5.98 -5.24
C TYR A 109 15.68 -7.01 -4.39
N PHE A 110 14.40 -7.19 -4.71
CA PHE A 110 13.55 -8.23 -4.15
C PHE A 110 12.78 -8.92 -5.26
N PHE A 111 12.43 -10.18 -5.04
CA PHE A 111 11.72 -10.99 -6.02
C PHE A 111 10.42 -11.52 -5.42
N THR A 112 9.38 -11.57 -6.24
CA THR A 112 8.15 -12.29 -5.89
C THR A 112 8.45 -13.78 -5.85
N LYS A 113 8.30 -14.38 -4.67
CA LYS A 113 8.39 -15.83 -4.47
C LYS A 113 7.08 -16.52 -4.81
N ASN A 114 5.96 -15.92 -4.40
CA ASN A 114 4.62 -16.43 -4.65
C ASN A 114 3.60 -15.28 -4.69
N ALA A 115 2.58 -15.40 -5.53
CA ALA A 115 1.46 -14.47 -5.63
C ALA A 115 0.19 -15.24 -6.03
N SER A 116 -0.67 -15.56 -5.07
CA SER A 116 -1.88 -16.35 -5.31
C SER A 116 -2.97 -16.04 -4.28
N TYR A 117 -4.22 -16.32 -4.64
CA TYR A 117 -5.31 -16.35 -3.67
C TYR A 117 -5.24 -17.62 -2.81
N ASP A 118 -5.56 -17.50 -1.53
CA ASP A 118 -5.82 -18.66 -0.68
C ASP A 118 -7.27 -19.16 -0.79
N GLU A 119 -7.61 -20.21 -0.05
CA GLU A 119 -8.94 -20.81 -0.04
C GLU A 119 -10.03 -19.83 0.40
N GLN A 120 -9.68 -18.81 1.19
CA GLN A 120 -10.58 -17.77 1.67
C GLN A 120 -10.64 -16.55 0.74
N GLN A 121 -10.09 -16.66 -0.48
CA GLN A 121 -10.01 -15.58 -1.47
C GLN A 121 -9.19 -14.36 -0.98
N ILE A 122 -8.27 -14.56 -0.04
CA ILE A 122 -7.31 -13.53 0.36
C ILE A 122 -6.10 -13.65 -0.56
N PHE A 123 -5.76 -12.56 -1.26
CA PHE A 123 -4.58 -12.54 -2.10
C PHE A 123 -3.31 -12.50 -1.24
N LYS A 124 -2.45 -13.51 -1.35
CA LYS A 124 -1.17 -13.58 -0.65
C LYS A 124 -0.03 -13.25 -1.60
N TRP A 125 0.75 -12.25 -1.24
CA TRP A 125 1.95 -11.88 -1.97
C TRP A 125 3.18 -12.05 -1.11
N THR A 126 4.05 -12.99 -1.48
CA THR A 126 5.30 -13.26 -0.77
C THR A 126 6.48 -12.78 -1.59
N ILE A 127 7.31 -11.94 -0.99
CA ILE A 127 8.59 -11.49 -1.54
C ILE A 127 9.75 -12.05 -0.73
N THR A 128 10.89 -12.24 -1.39
CA THR A 128 12.14 -12.62 -0.73
C THR A 128 13.13 -11.46 -0.80
N LEU A 129 13.70 -11.12 0.36
CA LEU A 129 14.74 -10.11 0.54
C LEU A 129 16.06 -10.78 0.92
N ASN A 130 17.14 -10.48 0.21
CA ASN A 130 18.49 -10.85 0.63
C ASN A 130 19.09 -9.68 1.41
N THR A 131 19.09 -9.76 2.75
CA THR A 131 19.43 -8.61 3.60
C THR A 131 20.13 -9.02 4.90
N LYS A 132 20.94 -8.10 5.45
CA LYS A 132 21.56 -8.20 6.79
C LYS A 132 20.66 -7.66 7.91
N THR A 133 19.57 -7.01 7.57
CA THR A 133 18.58 -6.51 8.52
C THR A 133 17.18 -6.77 7.97
N VAL A 134 16.30 -7.27 8.84
CA VAL A 134 14.88 -7.39 8.51
C VAL A 134 14.32 -5.99 8.17
N LEU A 135 13.34 -5.95 7.27
CA LEU A 135 12.56 -4.76 7.00
C LEU A 135 11.98 -4.20 8.31
N ASP A 136 12.32 -2.96 8.66
CA ASP A 136 11.87 -2.37 9.93
C ASP A 136 10.34 -2.21 9.92
N PRO A 137 9.59 -2.96 10.77
CA PRO A 137 8.14 -2.95 10.76
C PRO A 137 7.56 -1.60 11.18
N ILE A 138 8.29 -0.78 11.94
CA ILE A 138 7.83 0.56 12.34
C ILE A 138 7.84 1.48 11.13
N GLN A 139 8.93 1.46 10.35
CA GLN A 139 9.00 2.25 9.11
C GLN A 139 7.98 1.78 8.07
N LEU A 140 7.71 0.47 8.01
CA LEU A 140 6.68 -0.09 7.13
C LEU A 140 5.30 0.45 7.49
N VAL A 141 4.90 0.35 8.76
CA VAL A 141 3.60 0.85 9.24
C VAL A 141 3.45 2.34 8.93
N ASP A 142 4.46 3.15 9.24
CA ASP A 142 4.43 4.59 8.99
C ASP A 142 4.23 4.90 7.49
N LYS A 143 4.94 4.20 6.60
CA LYS A 143 4.78 4.38 5.16
C LYS A 143 3.44 3.86 4.64
N LEU A 144 2.92 2.74 5.15
CA LEU A 144 1.61 2.20 4.77
C LEU A 144 0.48 3.17 5.13
N GLU A 145 0.52 3.76 6.33
CA GLU A 145 -0.54 4.67 6.80
C GLU A 145 -0.63 5.95 5.94
N ARG A 146 0.49 6.44 5.39
CA ARG A 146 0.50 7.57 4.43
C ARG A 146 -0.26 7.27 3.13
N HIS A 147 -0.50 5.99 2.85
CA HIS A 147 -1.28 5.51 1.70
C HIS A 147 -2.68 5.01 2.11
N PHE A 148 -3.13 5.28 3.35
CA PHE A 148 -4.36 4.73 3.95
C PHE A 148 -4.44 3.19 3.86
N ILE A 149 -3.29 2.53 3.98
CA ILE A 149 -3.21 1.10 4.21
C ILE A 149 -2.92 0.89 5.69
N TYR A 150 -3.75 0.10 6.35
CA TYR A 150 -3.60 -0.17 7.77
C TYR A 150 -3.24 -1.63 8.00
N ILE A 151 -2.41 -1.89 9.00
CA ILE A 151 -2.13 -3.25 9.42
C ILE A 151 -3.26 -3.72 10.34
N VAL A 152 -3.75 -4.93 10.09
CA VAL A 152 -4.76 -5.62 10.89
C VAL A 152 -4.10 -6.64 11.82
N ASN A 153 -3.04 -7.29 11.36
CA ASN A 153 -2.25 -8.27 12.11
C ASN A 153 -0.82 -8.33 11.57
N ILE A 154 0.14 -8.53 12.48
CA ILE A 154 1.55 -8.84 12.21
C ILE A 154 1.86 -10.18 12.84
N LYS A 155 2.47 -11.08 12.08
CA LYS A 155 2.95 -12.35 12.61
C LYS A 155 4.37 -12.64 12.17
N LYS A 156 5.24 -12.83 13.15
CA LYS A 156 6.60 -13.30 12.96
C LYS A 156 6.62 -14.82 12.97
N TYR A 157 7.23 -15.39 11.95
CA TYR A 157 7.49 -16.81 11.79
C TYR A 157 8.96 -17.13 12.10
N PRO A 158 9.31 -18.42 12.24
CA PRO A 158 10.71 -18.84 12.32
C PRO A 158 11.56 -18.27 11.17
N ASN A 159 12.88 -18.20 11.37
CA ASN A 159 13.83 -17.64 10.41
C ASN A 159 13.64 -16.15 10.07
N GLN A 160 12.95 -15.39 10.94
CA GLN A 160 12.69 -13.96 10.74
C GLN A 160 11.78 -13.67 9.54
N ASN A 161 10.95 -14.63 9.14
CA ASN A 161 9.91 -14.39 8.15
C ASN A 161 8.74 -13.63 8.78
N TRP A 162 8.09 -12.76 8.01
CA TRP A 162 7.00 -11.93 8.50
C TRP A 162 5.77 -12.06 7.63
N ASN A 163 4.61 -12.06 8.26
CA ASN A 163 3.33 -11.92 7.60
C ASN A 163 2.64 -10.65 8.10
N TYR A 164 2.10 -9.87 7.17
CA TYR A 164 1.35 -8.65 7.43
C TYR A 164 -0.01 -8.77 6.79
N ARG A 165 -1.07 -8.76 7.60
CA ARG A 165 -2.44 -8.65 7.10
C ARG A 165 -2.86 -7.20 7.00
N LEU A 166 -3.33 -6.81 5.81
CA LEU A 166 -3.61 -5.42 5.48
C LEU A 166 -5.13 -5.17 5.36
N ASP A 167 -5.52 -3.95 5.71
CA ASP A 167 -6.78 -3.30 5.35
C ASP A 167 -6.45 -2.23 4.30
N THR A 168 -6.87 -2.48 3.06
CA THR A 168 -6.52 -1.71 1.86
C THR A 168 -7.73 -1.02 1.23
N THR A 169 -8.87 -1.08 1.92
CA THR A 169 -10.17 -0.60 1.45
C THR A 169 -10.15 0.88 1.08
N GLN A 170 -9.41 1.70 1.84
CA GLN A 170 -9.27 3.14 1.64
C GLN A 170 -8.00 3.54 0.86
N SER A 171 -7.24 2.57 0.36
CA SER A 171 -5.92 2.83 -0.20
C SER A 171 -5.95 3.65 -1.49
N PHE A 172 -4.94 4.52 -1.64
CA PHE A 172 -4.76 5.36 -2.82
C PHE A 172 -3.29 5.45 -3.26
N ILE A 173 -3.09 5.79 -4.54
CA ILE A 173 -1.75 5.87 -5.14
C ILE A 173 -1.24 7.31 -5.01
N ALA A 174 -0.49 7.59 -3.95
CA ALA A 174 0.01 8.94 -3.67
C ALA A 174 0.94 9.50 -4.77
N SER A 175 1.57 8.63 -5.57
CA SER A 175 2.40 9.04 -6.70
C SER A 175 1.58 9.44 -7.94
N ALA A 176 0.26 9.21 -7.97
CA ALA A 176 -0.59 9.63 -9.07
C ALA A 176 -0.82 11.14 -9.01
N LYS A 177 -0.37 11.89 -10.03
CA LYS A 177 -0.55 13.34 -10.09
C LYS A 177 -2.04 13.69 -10.23
N PRO A 178 -2.64 14.41 -9.27
CA PRO A 178 -4.05 14.80 -9.39
C PRO A 178 -4.22 15.85 -10.49
N ILE A 179 -5.25 15.65 -11.33
CA ILE A 179 -5.64 16.62 -12.36
C ILE A 179 -6.89 17.34 -11.90
N ASN A 180 -6.79 18.67 -11.77
CA ASN A 180 -7.91 19.50 -11.37
C ASN A 180 -8.82 19.82 -12.58
N PRO A 181 -10.15 19.77 -12.41
CA PRO A 181 -11.09 20.00 -13.51
C PRO A 181 -11.09 21.44 -14.02
N ASN A 182 -10.72 22.40 -13.18
CA ASN A 182 -10.82 23.83 -13.48
C ASN A 182 -9.48 24.45 -13.91
N SER A 183 -8.44 23.64 -14.14
CA SER A 183 -7.12 24.15 -14.51
C SER A 183 -6.46 23.32 -15.60
N THR A 184 -5.62 23.98 -16.37
CA THR A 184 -4.66 23.31 -17.24
C THR A 184 -3.50 22.79 -16.41
N THR A 185 -3.21 21.49 -16.50
CA THR A 185 -2.06 20.89 -15.83
C THR A 185 -0.94 20.66 -16.82
N ILE A 186 0.22 21.24 -16.54
CA ILE A 186 1.45 20.98 -17.30
C ILE A 186 2.16 19.75 -16.69
N LEU A 187 2.54 18.82 -17.55
CA LEU A 187 3.33 17.64 -17.26
C LEU A 187 4.71 17.87 -17.86
N THR A 188 5.75 17.90 -17.02
CA THR A 188 7.14 18.09 -17.46
C THR A 188 7.64 16.89 -18.25
N LYS A 189 8.77 17.00 -18.95
CA LYS A 189 9.43 15.89 -19.65
C LYS A 189 9.39 14.58 -18.82
N PRO A 190 8.88 13.46 -19.37
CA PRO A 190 8.75 12.23 -18.64
C PRO A 190 10.09 11.46 -18.61
N PHE A 191 10.45 10.94 -17.44
CA PHE A 191 11.41 9.83 -17.32
C PHE A 191 10.72 8.47 -17.34
N ASP A 192 9.45 8.46 -16.93
CA ASP A 192 8.52 7.33 -16.95
C ASP A 192 7.15 7.81 -17.43
N ASN A 193 6.26 6.87 -17.78
CA ASN A 193 4.88 7.21 -18.12
C ASN A 193 4.24 8.04 -17.01
N TYR A 194 3.52 9.09 -17.39
CA TYR A 194 2.72 9.84 -16.44
C TYR A 194 1.65 8.94 -15.85
N PHE A 195 1.44 9.07 -14.55
CA PHE A 195 0.36 8.39 -13.85
C PHE A 195 -0.48 9.44 -13.14
N LEU A 196 -1.73 9.56 -13.57
CA LEU A 196 -2.61 10.66 -13.22
C LEU A 196 -3.81 10.13 -12.45
N SER A 197 -4.31 10.91 -11.48
CA SER A 197 -5.61 10.67 -10.86
C SER A 197 -6.59 11.76 -11.30
N ILE A 198 -7.82 11.36 -11.60
CA ILE A 198 -8.86 12.27 -12.07
C ILE A 198 -10.08 12.27 -11.12
N PRO A 199 -10.89 13.34 -11.12
CA PRO A 199 -12.19 13.35 -10.47
C PRO A 199 -13.12 12.29 -11.07
N ILE A 200 -13.99 11.75 -10.22
CA ILE A 200 -15.09 10.89 -10.64
C ILE A 200 -16.00 11.69 -11.60
N ASN A 201 -16.56 11.02 -12.61
CA ASN A 201 -17.42 11.62 -13.66
C ASN A 201 -16.72 12.58 -14.63
N THR A 202 -15.39 12.53 -14.74
CA THR A 202 -14.69 13.19 -15.85
C THR A 202 -15.19 12.59 -17.18
N ASN A 203 -15.73 13.43 -18.07
CA ASN A 203 -16.32 12.95 -19.34
C ASN A 203 -15.33 12.91 -20.50
N LYS A 204 -14.44 13.91 -20.57
CA LYS A 204 -13.49 14.07 -21.67
C LYS A 204 -12.17 14.62 -21.14
N ILE A 205 -11.10 14.24 -21.82
CA ILE A 205 -9.77 14.82 -21.64
C ILE A 205 -9.27 15.38 -22.95
N LYS A 206 -8.54 16.49 -22.85
CA LYS A 206 -7.74 17.06 -23.94
C LYS A 206 -6.28 17.03 -23.52
N ILE A 207 -5.45 16.42 -24.36
CA ILE A 207 -4.00 16.33 -24.17
C ILE A 207 -3.34 17.05 -25.35
N ILE A 208 -2.36 17.90 -25.05
CA ILE A 208 -1.67 18.74 -26.02
C ILE A 208 -0.17 18.49 -25.86
N SER A 209 0.51 18.17 -26.96
CA SER A 209 1.98 18.08 -26.99
C SER A 209 2.58 19.43 -27.38
N PHE A 210 3.78 19.72 -26.87
CA PHE A 210 4.47 20.99 -27.17
C PHE A 210 5.05 20.98 -28.58
N ASP A 211 5.37 22.17 -29.10
CA ASP A 211 6.10 22.29 -30.36
C ASP A 211 7.46 21.59 -30.29
N GLY A 212 7.83 20.92 -31.38
CA GLY A 212 9.01 20.07 -31.45
C GLY A 212 8.94 18.72 -30.72
N ASP A 213 7.82 18.39 -30.06
CA ASP A 213 7.53 17.03 -29.60
C ASP A 213 6.80 16.24 -30.71
N ASN A 214 7.15 14.96 -30.85
CA ASN A 214 6.55 14.03 -31.81
C ASN A 214 5.75 12.97 -31.04
N TRP A 215 4.80 13.42 -30.24
CA TRP A 215 4.08 12.53 -29.34
C TRP A 215 3.12 11.60 -30.10
N TYR A 216 3.28 10.30 -29.90
CA TYR A 216 2.41 9.24 -30.40
C TYR A 216 1.54 8.73 -29.25
N PRO A 217 0.25 9.09 -29.18
CA PRO A 217 -0.58 8.80 -28.01
C PRO A 217 -0.57 7.34 -27.57
N TYR A 218 -0.21 7.13 -26.30
CA TYR A 218 -0.47 5.88 -25.58
C TYR A 218 -1.15 6.22 -24.25
N ILE A 219 -2.40 5.81 -24.11
CA ILE A 219 -3.27 6.18 -23.00
C ILE A 219 -3.94 4.93 -22.48
N VAL A 220 -3.84 4.66 -21.18
CA VAL A 220 -4.55 3.54 -20.53
C VAL A 220 -5.39 4.09 -19.39
N PHE A 221 -6.67 3.74 -19.41
CA PHE A 221 -7.64 4.12 -18.39
C PHE A 221 -7.78 2.97 -17.39
N PHE A 222 -7.79 3.30 -16.10
CA PHE A 222 -7.96 2.33 -15.03
C PHE A 222 -9.09 2.74 -14.10
N ASP A 223 -9.76 1.75 -13.53
CA ASP A 223 -10.69 1.95 -12.42
C ASP A 223 -9.95 2.29 -11.11
N GLU A 224 -10.70 2.44 -10.03
CA GLU A 224 -10.17 2.73 -8.69
C GLU A 224 -9.24 1.64 -8.11
N ASN A 225 -9.27 0.43 -8.67
CA ASN A 225 -8.53 -0.75 -8.22
C ASN A 225 -7.39 -1.14 -9.18
N LEU A 226 -7.10 -0.27 -10.15
CA LEU A 226 -6.11 -0.46 -11.21
C LEU A 226 -6.42 -1.58 -12.19
N LYS A 227 -7.69 -1.96 -12.34
CA LYS A 227 -8.11 -2.78 -13.47
C LYS A 227 -8.14 -1.90 -14.72
N PRO A 228 -7.48 -2.32 -15.82
CA PRO A 228 -7.61 -1.61 -17.10
C PRO A 228 -9.07 -1.61 -17.56
N ILE A 229 -9.58 -0.44 -17.94
CA ILE A 229 -10.91 -0.27 -18.53
C ILE A 229 -10.77 -0.20 -20.05
N ASP A 230 -9.83 0.60 -20.54
CA ASP A 230 -9.61 0.83 -21.96
C ASP A 230 -8.16 1.27 -22.23
N ALA A 231 -7.70 1.05 -23.45
CA ALA A 231 -6.36 1.43 -23.89
C ALA A 231 -6.41 1.97 -25.33
N ILE A 232 -5.72 3.09 -25.53
CA ILE A 232 -5.62 3.78 -26.81
C ILE A 232 -4.15 3.83 -27.19
N THR A 233 -3.87 3.40 -28.41
CA THR A 233 -2.58 3.56 -29.08
C THR A 233 -2.81 4.28 -30.40
N ASN A 234 -1.91 5.19 -30.75
CA ASN A 234 -1.93 5.85 -32.04
C ASN A 234 -0.52 5.85 -32.64
N SER A 235 -0.41 5.38 -33.89
CA SER A 235 0.82 5.35 -34.66
C SER A 235 1.15 6.68 -35.34
N THR A 236 0.24 7.67 -35.24
CA THR A 236 0.40 9.00 -35.83
C THR A 236 0.76 10.04 -34.78
N SER A 237 1.80 10.84 -35.07
CA SER A 237 2.22 11.95 -34.21
C SER A 237 1.09 12.98 -34.11
N THR A 238 0.74 13.34 -32.87
CA THR A 238 -0.45 14.13 -32.58
C THR A 238 -0.11 15.36 -31.73
N LYS A 239 -0.50 16.54 -32.21
CA LYS A 239 -0.39 17.79 -31.44
C LYS A 239 -1.47 17.96 -30.38
N THR A 240 -2.70 17.58 -30.71
CA THR A 240 -3.84 17.65 -29.79
C THR A 240 -4.64 16.37 -29.92
N TYR A 241 -4.86 15.68 -28.81
CA TYR A 241 -5.69 14.49 -28.72
C TYR A 241 -6.84 14.74 -27.75
N THR A 242 -8.08 14.53 -28.20
CA THR A 242 -9.27 14.67 -27.37
C THR A 242 -10.00 13.34 -27.34
N GLN A 243 -10.34 12.87 -26.14
CA GLN A 243 -10.89 11.54 -25.95
C GLN A 243 -11.97 11.56 -24.87
N ARG A 244 -13.03 10.76 -25.07
CA ARG A 244 -14.00 10.46 -24.02
C ARG A 244 -13.36 9.55 -22.99
N VAL A 245 -13.51 9.91 -21.72
CA VAL A 245 -13.05 9.09 -20.60
C VAL A 245 -14.10 8.01 -20.34
N PRO A 246 -13.72 6.72 -20.35
CA PRO A 246 -14.65 5.64 -20.00
C PRO A 246 -15.21 5.80 -18.57
N THR A 247 -16.48 5.43 -18.40
CA THR A 247 -17.15 5.42 -17.09
C THR A 247 -16.36 4.56 -16.08
N GLY A 248 -16.24 5.05 -14.84
CA GLY A 248 -15.51 4.35 -13.77
C GLY A 248 -14.00 4.60 -13.77
N THR A 249 -13.46 5.39 -14.70
CA THR A 249 -12.04 5.75 -14.68
C THR A 249 -11.69 6.55 -13.42
N LYS A 250 -10.68 6.09 -12.69
CA LYS A 250 -10.05 6.83 -11.58
C LYS A 250 -8.61 7.24 -11.88
N TYR A 251 -7.88 6.43 -12.63
CA TYR A 251 -6.48 6.69 -12.98
C TYR A 251 -6.24 6.62 -14.49
N ILE A 252 -5.27 7.39 -14.96
CA ILE A 252 -4.83 7.39 -16.36
C ILE A 252 -3.31 7.21 -16.38
N LYS A 253 -2.83 6.23 -17.14
CA LYS A 253 -1.43 6.16 -17.57
C LYS A 253 -1.33 6.84 -18.93
N LEU A 254 -0.44 7.80 -19.05
CA LEU A 254 -0.20 8.57 -20.26
C LEU A 254 1.27 8.47 -20.65
N GLY A 255 1.53 8.08 -21.89
CA GLY A 255 2.87 7.87 -22.41
C GLY A 255 2.91 8.03 -23.93
N ASP A 256 3.96 7.47 -24.51
CA ASP A 256 4.19 7.45 -25.95
C ASP A 256 4.15 5.99 -26.45
N ASN A 257 3.52 5.75 -27.60
CA ASN A 257 3.34 4.42 -28.18
C ASN A 257 4.65 3.78 -28.64
N TYR A 258 5.70 4.58 -28.87
CA TYR A 258 7.02 4.09 -29.30
C TYR A 258 8.10 4.37 -28.26
N ASN A 259 8.27 5.64 -27.86
CA ASN A 259 9.34 6.03 -26.95
C ASN A 259 9.04 7.36 -26.23
N LEU A 260 9.19 7.38 -24.90
CA LEU A 260 9.01 8.59 -24.10
C LEU A 260 9.96 9.74 -24.49
N LYS A 261 11.11 9.44 -25.14
CA LYS A 261 12.02 10.45 -25.69
C LYS A 261 11.37 11.36 -26.75
N ASN A 262 10.26 10.93 -27.35
CA ASN A 262 9.47 11.72 -28.29
C ASN A 262 8.74 12.90 -27.62
N ILE A 263 8.49 12.80 -26.31
CA ILE A 263 7.94 13.85 -25.46
C ILE A 263 9.12 14.64 -24.85
N LYS A 264 9.70 15.57 -25.61
CA LYS A 264 10.93 16.25 -25.19
C LYS A 264 10.67 17.32 -24.14
N ARG A 265 9.53 18.00 -24.21
CA ARG A 265 9.19 19.14 -23.34
C ARG A 265 8.09 18.78 -22.33
N GLY A 266 7.28 17.79 -22.66
CA GLY A 266 6.21 17.31 -21.78
C GLY A 266 4.86 17.32 -22.47
N LEU A 267 3.79 17.29 -21.68
CA LEU A 267 2.43 17.34 -22.19
C LEU A 267 1.60 18.32 -21.36
N THR A 268 0.54 18.84 -21.96
CA THR A 268 -0.47 19.63 -21.27
C THR A 268 -1.78 18.85 -21.24
N ILE A 269 -2.42 18.75 -20.08
CA ILE A 269 -3.71 18.07 -19.92
C ILE A 269 -4.76 19.02 -19.38
N LYS A 270 -5.98 18.91 -19.93
CA LYS A 270 -7.17 19.62 -19.49
C LYS A 270 -8.34 18.65 -19.43
N LEU A 271 -9.08 18.67 -18.32
CA LEU A 271 -10.37 17.98 -18.23
C LEU A 271 -11.43 18.85 -18.90
N LEU A 272 -12.27 18.23 -19.71
CA LEU A 272 -13.38 18.90 -20.37
C LEU A 272 -14.66 18.35 -19.73
N ASN A 273 -15.29 19.18 -18.92
CA ASN A 273 -16.65 18.94 -18.46
C ASN A 273 -17.58 19.36 -19.61
N ASN A 274 -18.53 18.50 -19.97
CA ASN A 274 -19.65 18.92 -20.82
C ASN A 274 -20.56 19.82 -19.97
#